data_AF-A0A228HS34-F1
#
_entry.id   AF-A0A228HS34-F1
#
_cell.length_a   1.000
_cell.length_b   1.000
_cell.length_c   1.000
_cell.angle_alpha   90.00
_cell.angle_beta   90.00
_cell.angle_gamma   90.00
#
_symmetry.space_group_name_H-M   'P 1'
#
loop_
_entity.id
_entity.type
_entity.pdbx_description
1 polymer ?
#
loop_
_entity_poly.entity_id
_entity_poly.type
_entity_poly.pdbx_seq_one_letter_code
_entity_poly.pdbx_strand_id
1 'polypeptide(L)'
;MASKIETLKANLEAALGARVVSLTEAIGELTLVVKASDYLEVAKTLRDDPKLRFEQLIDLCGVDYQTFGDGAYDGPRFAAVSHLLSVTNNWRLRLRAFAPDDDLPIVASLVDIWTSANWYEREAFDLYGIVFEGHPDLRRILTDYGFIGHPFRKDFPVSGYVEMRYDPEEKRVVYQPVTIEPREITPRVIREDRYGGLKH
;
A
#
# COMPACT_ATOMS: atom_id res chain seq x y z
N MET A 1 -1.84 -34.96 2.12
CA MET A 1 -2.87 -33.98 2.51
C MET A 1 -2.39 -32.65 1.98
N ALA A 2 -3.19 -31.95 1.16
CA ALA A 2 -2.80 -30.64 0.66
C ALA A 2 -2.64 -29.66 1.83
N SER A 3 -1.65 -28.79 1.76
CA SER A 3 -1.48 -27.73 2.74
C SER A 3 -2.70 -26.79 2.71
N LYS A 4 -2.97 -26.11 3.83
CA LYS A 4 -4.06 -25.14 3.92
C LYS A 4 -3.94 -24.03 2.86
N ILE A 5 -2.70 -23.68 2.49
CA ILE A 5 -2.38 -22.65 1.49
C ILE A 5 -2.61 -23.19 0.08
N GLU A 6 -2.23 -24.44 -0.21
CA GLU A 6 -2.52 -25.08 -1.50
C GLU A 6 -4.02 -25.13 -1.79
N THR A 7 -4.83 -25.40 -0.76
CA THR A 7 -6.30 -25.39 -0.88
C THR A 7 -6.83 -23.98 -1.16
N LEU A 8 -6.33 -22.96 -0.45
CA LEU A 8 -6.69 -21.57 -0.70
C LEU A 8 -6.31 -21.15 -2.12
N LYS A 9 -5.09 -21.50 -2.58
CA LYS A 9 -4.60 -21.22 -3.92
C LYS A 9 -5.51 -21.80 -5.00
N ALA A 10 -5.86 -23.08 -4.88
CA ALA A 10 -6.78 -23.73 -5.82
C ALA A 10 -8.18 -23.07 -5.83
N ASN A 11 -8.70 -22.67 -4.67
CA ASN A 11 -9.98 -21.97 -4.58
C ASN A 11 -9.93 -20.58 -5.24
N LEU A 12 -8.84 -19.84 -5.06
CA LEU A 12 -8.63 -18.53 -5.68
C LEU A 12 -8.51 -18.64 -7.20
N GLU A 13 -7.74 -19.61 -7.70
CA GLU A 13 -7.61 -19.87 -9.13
C GLU A 13 -8.96 -20.25 -9.76
N ALA A 14 -9.75 -21.08 -9.06
CA ALA A 14 -11.09 -21.47 -9.53
C ALA A 14 -12.09 -20.30 -9.53
N ALA A 15 -12.05 -19.42 -8.52
CA ALA A 15 -12.98 -18.30 -8.38
C ALA A 15 -12.64 -17.10 -9.28
N LEU A 16 -11.34 -16.81 -9.47
CA LEU A 16 -10.88 -15.59 -10.13
C LEU A 16 -10.37 -15.83 -11.56
N GLY A 17 -9.94 -17.05 -11.89
CA GLY A 17 -9.48 -17.44 -13.22
C GLY A 17 -8.46 -16.46 -13.80
N ALA A 18 -8.79 -15.87 -14.96
CA ALA A 18 -7.90 -14.97 -15.70
C ALA A 18 -7.65 -13.60 -15.02
N ARG A 19 -8.34 -13.29 -13.93
CA ARG A 19 -8.14 -12.04 -13.15
C ARG A 19 -6.91 -12.11 -12.23
N VAL A 20 -6.36 -13.30 -12.01
CA VAL A 20 -5.12 -13.50 -11.25
C VAL A 20 -3.94 -13.11 -12.13
N VAL A 21 -3.25 -12.02 -11.78
CA VAL A 21 -2.00 -11.62 -12.47
C VAL A 21 -0.83 -12.42 -11.94
N SER A 22 -0.71 -12.50 -10.61
CA SER A 22 0.27 -13.38 -9.97
C SER A 22 -0.25 -13.86 -8.62
N LEU A 23 0.23 -15.03 -8.21
CA LEU A 23 -0.12 -15.65 -6.95
C LEU A 23 1.14 -16.25 -6.33
N THR A 24 1.70 -15.55 -5.35
CA THR A 24 3.00 -15.86 -4.76
C THR A 24 2.83 -16.26 -3.31
N GLU A 25 3.39 -17.41 -2.96
CA GLU A 25 3.49 -17.86 -1.57
C GLU A 25 4.89 -17.51 -1.04
N ALA A 26 4.95 -16.89 0.12
CA ALA A 26 6.20 -16.64 0.83
C ALA A 26 5.96 -16.73 2.34
N ILE A 27 6.79 -17.49 3.06
CA ILE A 27 6.77 -17.58 4.54
C ILE A 27 5.37 -17.94 5.07
N GLY A 28 4.63 -18.79 4.36
CA GLY A 28 3.29 -19.22 4.76
C GLY A 28 2.18 -18.17 4.54
N GLU A 29 2.45 -17.10 3.81
CA GLU A 29 1.46 -16.11 3.39
C GLU A 29 1.27 -16.12 1.87
N LEU A 30 0.03 -15.92 1.44
CA LEU A 30 -0.33 -15.86 0.04
C LEU A 30 -0.59 -14.41 -0.39
N THR A 31 0.09 -13.98 -1.43
CA THR A 31 -0.09 -12.67 -2.06
C THR A 31 -0.71 -12.85 -3.44
N LEU A 32 -1.91 -12.31 -3.61
CA LEU A 32 -2.63 -12.24 -4.87
C LEU A 32 -2.43 -10.85 -5.48
N VAL A 33 -1.89 -10.80 -6.69
CA VAL A 33 -1.80 -9.57 -7.48
C VAL A 33 -2.89 -9.57 -8.54
N VAL A 34 -3.58 -8.44 -8.66
CA VAL A 34 -4.62 -8.20 -9.68
C VAL A 34 -4.40 -6.86 -10.37
N LYS A 35 -5.05 -6.70 -11.53
CA LYS A 35 -5.09 -5.41 -12.24
C LYS A 35 -5.99 -4.43 -11.49
N ALA A 36 -5.68 -3.13 -11.52
CA ALA A 36 -6.54 -2.09 -10.95
C ALA A 36 -7.98 -2.15 -11.47
N SER A 37 -8.17 -2.46 -12.76
CA SER A 37 -9.49 -2.59 -13.40
C SER A 37 -10.36 -3.70 -12.81
N ASP A 38 -9.74 -4.77 -12.31
CA ASP A 38 -10.44 -5.93 -11.74
C ASP A 38 -10.56 -5.85 -10.21
N TYR A 39 -9.93 -4.86 -9.57
CA TYR A 39 -9.74 -4.81 -8.12
C TYR A 39 -11.06 -4.87 -7.33
N LEU A 40 -12.05 -4.06 -7.71
CA LEU A 40 -13.35 -4.02 -7.06
C LEU A 40 -14.11 -5.35 -7.22
N GLU A 41 -14.16 -5.89 -8.44
CA GLU A 41 -14.88 -7.12 -8.73
C GLU A 41 -14.23 -8.34 -8.09
N VAL A 42 -12.89 -8.39 -8.07
CA VAL A 42 -12.15 -9.41 -7.32
C VAL A 42 -12.47 -9.32 -5.84
N ALA A 43 -12.42 -8.13 -5.26
CA ALA A 43 -12.74 -7.93 -3.85
C ALA A 43 -14.16 -8.38 -3.49
N LYS A 44 -15.15 -8.13 -4.36
CA LYS A 44 -16.52 -8.64 -4.18
C LYS A 44 -16.54 -10.16 -4.20
N THR A 45 -15.90 -10.81 -5.19
CA THR A 45 -15.80 -12.27 -5.24
C THR A 45 -15.12 -12.84 -4.00
N LEU A 46 -14.04 -12.22 -3.52
CA LEU A 46 -13.32 -12.66 -2.31
C LEU A 46 -14.22 -12.63 -1.07
N ARG A 47 -15.08 -11.62 -0.94
CA ARG A 47 -16.03 -11.51 0.18
C ARG A 47 -17.19 -12.49 0.04
N ASP A 48 -17.79 -12.56 -1.16
CA ASP A 48 -19.09 -13.20 -1.38
C ASP A 48 -19.00 -14.70 -1.69
N ASP A 49 -17.86 -15.20 -2.21
CA ASP A 49 -17.69 -16.62 -2.53
C ASP A 49 -17.72 -17.48 -1.23
N PRO A 50 -18.64 -18.46 -1.10
CA PRO A 50 -18.78 -19.28 0.11
C PRO A 50 -17.55 -20.11 0.46
N LYS A 51 -16.69 -20.42 -0.51
CA LYS A 51 -15.44 -21.14 -0.28
C LYS A 51 -14.34 -20.21 0.25
N LEU A 52 -14.38 -18.92 -0.10
CA LEU A 52 -13.36 -17.94 0.31
C LEU A 52 -13.77 -17.18 1.58
N ARG A 53 -14.93 -16.52 1.53
CA ARG A 53 -15.54 -15.73 2.60
C ARG A 53 -14.55 -14.83 3.33
N PHE A 54 -13.94 -13.87 2.65
CA PHE A 54 -13.11 -12.87 3.32
C PHE A 54 -13.99 -11.78 3.94
N GLU A 55 -14.48 -12.02 5.16
CA GLU A 55 -15.45 -11.12 5.80
C GLU A 55 -14.81 -9.83 6.35
N GLN A 56 -13.52 -9.85 6.67
CA GLN A 56 -12.84 -8.74 7.33
C GLN A 56 -11.67 -8.21 6.51
N LEU A 57 -11.67 -6.89 6.29
CA LEU A 57 -10.48 -6.14 5.88
C LEU A 57 -9.75 -5.68 7.15
N ILE A 58 -8.52 -6.19 7.31
CA ILE A 58 -7.68 -5.95 8.49
C ILE A 58 -6.90 -4.65 8.33
N ASP A 59 -6.39 -4.41 7.12
CA ASP A 59 -5.53 -3.27 6.83
C ASP A 59 -5.58 -2.97 5.32
N LEU A 60 -5.42 -1.70 4.96
CA LEU A 60 -5.14 -1.27 3.60
C LEU A 60 -4.04 -0.22 3.65
N CYS A 61 -2.96 -0.48 2.93
CA CYS A 61 -1.81 0.43 2.86
C CYS A 61 -1.40 0.70 1.40
N GLY A 62 -0.94 1.93 1.17
CA GLY A 62 -0.23 2.28 -0.05
C GLY A 62 1.23 1.83 0.03
N VAL A 63 1.81 1.48 -1.11
CA VAL A 63 3.24 1.16 -1.24
C VAL A 63 3.80 1.90 -2.44
N ASP A 64 4.93 2.58 -2.24
CA ASP A 64 5.73 3.20 -3.29
C ASP A 64 6.95 2.32 -3.61
N TYR A 65 7.00 1.83 -4.84
CA TYR A 65 8.00 0.90 -5.36
C TYR A 65 9.20 1.59 -6.05
N GLN A 66 9.27 2.93 -6.09
CA GLN A 66 10.31 3.67 -6.84
C GLN A 66 11.75 3.24 -6.55
N THR A 67 12.05 2.85 -5.30
CA THR A 67 13.40 2.39 -4.89
C THR A 67 13.38 0.95 -4.40
N PHE A 68 12.40 0.15 -4.81
CA PHE A 68 12.23 -1.22 -4.33
C PHE A 68 13.32 -2.14 -4.90
N GLY A 69 13.86 -3.03 -4.05
CA GLY A 69 14.93 -3.96 -4.43
C GLY A 69 16.17 -3.26 -4.97
N ASP A 70 16.57 -2.13 -4.37
CA ASP A 70 17.68 -1.29 -4.82
C ASP A 70 17.55 -0.79 -6.27
N GLY A 71 16.31 -0.58 -6.73
CA GLY A 71 16.01 -0.12 -8.09
C GLY A 71 15.89 -1.24 -9.13
N ALA A 72 15.88 -2.51 -8.70
CA ALA A 72 15.67 -3.65 -9.60
C ALA A 72 14.21 -3.81 -10.07
N TYR A 73 13.28 -3.01 -9.55
CA TYR A 73 11.87 -3.06 -9.89
C TYR A 73 11.53 -2.08 -11.03
N ASP A 74 10.98 -2.61 -12.13
CA ASP A 74 10.61 -1.88 -13.35
C ASP A 74 9.08 -1.88 -13.59
N GLY A 75 8.29 -2.13 -12.54
CA GLY A 75 6.83 -2.14 -12.63
C GLY A 75 6.20 -0.81 -12.18
N PRO A 76 4.87 -0.76 -12.08
CA PRO A 76 4.15 0.44 -11.66
C PRO A 76 4.54 0.90 -10.25
N ARG A 77 4.68 2.21 -10.04
CA ARG A 77 5.24 2.78 -8.82
C ARG A 77 4.35 2.54 -7.61
N PHE A 78 3.03 2.75 -7.75
CA PHE A 78 2.12 2.72 -6.61
C PHE A 78 1.28 1.44 -6.56
N ALA A 79 1.17 0.85 -5.38
CA ALA A 79 0.25 -0.26 -5.14
C ALA A 79 -0.62 -0.01 -3.90
N ALA A 80 -1.90 -0.36 -4.02
CA ALA A 80 -2.78 -0.55 -2.87
C ALA A 80 -2.69 -2.01 -2.43
N VAL A 81 -2.36 -2.23 -1.17
CA VAL A 81 -2.24 -3.56 -0.55
C VAL A 81 -3.28 -3.69 0.53
N SER A 82 -4.21 -4.64 0.36
CA SER A 82 -5.24 -4.97 1.33
C SER A 82 -4.95 -6.31 2.00
N HIS A 83 -5.00 -6.32 3.33
CA HIS A 83 -4.89 -7.54 4.12
C HIS A 83 -6.28 -8.01 4.52
N LEU A 84 -6.64 -9.22 4.07
CA LEU A 84 -7.96 -9.81 4.25
C LEU A 84 -7.89 -11.01 5.20
N LEU A 85 -8.92 -11.15 6.02
CA LEU A 85 -9.12 -12.27 6.92
C LEU A 85 -10.49 -12.90 6.65
N SER A 86 -10.48 -14.20 6.38
CA SER A 86 -11.67 -15.04 6.48
C SER A 86 -11.74 -15.61 7.88
N VAL A 87 -12.76 -15.24 8.66
CA VAL A 87 -12.99 -15.77 9.99
C VAL A 87 -13.61 -17.17 9.90
N THR A 88 -14.50 -17.38 8.92
CA THR A 88 -15.16 -18.68 8.72
C THR A 88 -14.15 -19.78 8.38
N ASN A 89 -13.26 -19.53 7.42
CA ASN A 89 -12.28 -20.51 6.96
C ASN A 89 -10.91 -20.36 7.66
N ASN A 90 -10.76 -19.34 8.49
CA ASN A 90 -9.51 -18.97 9.17
C ASN A 90 -8.35 -18.78 8.17
N TRP A 91 -8.58 -18.03 7.10
CA TRP A 91 -7.58 -17.78 6.03
C TRP A 91 -7.14 -16.33 6.02
N ARG A 92 -5.88 -16.10 5.65
CA ARG A 92 -5.33 -14.76 5.40
C ARG A 92 -4.91 -14.65 3.96
N LEU A 93 -5.18 -13.50 3.36
CA LEU A 93 -4.81 -13.20 1.98
C LEU A 93 -4.34 -11.75 1.90
N ARG A 94 -3.23 -11.54 1.19
CA ARG A 94 -2.77 -10.21 0.81
C ARG A 94 -3.19 -9.95 -0.63
N LEU A 95 -4.11 -9.01 -0.83
CA LEU A 95 -4.54 -8.55 -2.15
C LEU A 95 -3.72 -7.31 -2.52
N ARG A 96 -3.08 -7.31 -3.69
CA ARG A 96 -2.30 -6.19 -4.19
C ARG A 96 -2.84 -5.75 -5.55
N ALA A 97 -3.13 -4.47 -5.69
CA ALA A 97 -3.48 -3.85 -6.95
C ALA A 97 -2.50 -2.73 -7.25
N PHE A 98 -1.90 -2.76 -8.44
CA PHE A 98 -1.00 -1.72 -8.91
C PHE A 98 -1.79 -0.66 -9.67
N ALA A 99 -1.55 0.62 -9.34
CA ALA A 99 -2.10 1.73 -10.10
C ALA A 99 -1.44 1.77 -11.50
N PRO A 100 -2.20 2.03 -12.58
CA PRO A 100 -1.66 1.99 -13.94
C PRO A 100 -0.85 3.24 -14.30
N ASP A 101 -1.09 4.35 -13.63
CA ASP A 101 -0.49 5.66 -13.88
C ASP A 101 0.26 6.13 -12.61
N ASP A 102 1.50 6.57 -12.78
CA ASP A 102 2.36 7.03 -11.69
C ASP A 102 2.12 8.51 -11.33
N ASP A 103 1.66 9.33 -12.29
CA ASP A 103 1.37 10.75 -12.06
C ASP A 103 0.04 10.90 -11.31
N LEU A 104 -0.96 10.10 -11.71
CA LEU A 104 -2.27 10.05 -11.06
C LEU A 104 -2.67 8.61 -10.72
N PRO A 105 -2.16 8.05 -9.60
CA PRO A 105 -2.43 6.67 -9.23
C PRO A 105 -3.88 6.49 -8.77
N ILE A 106 -4.73 5.98 -9.67
CA ILE A 106 -6.15 5.71 -9.41
C ILE A 106 -6.39 4.21 -9.24
N VAL A 107 -7.12 3.85 -8.19
CA VAL A 107 -7.63 2.50 -7.94
C VAL A 107 -9.09 2.59 -7.45
N ALA A 108 -9.86 1.52 -7.58
CA ALA A 108 -11.24 1.50 -7.10
C ALA A 108 -11.29 1.44 -5.56
N SER A 109 -12.24 2.16 -4.95
CA SER A 109 -12.55 2.08 -3.52
C SER A 109 -13.16 0.73 -3.15
N LEU A 110 -12.82 0.22 -1.97
CA LEU A 110 -13.37 -0.99 -1.37
C LEU A 110 -14.37 -0.70 -0.25
N VAL A 111 -14.73 0.56 -0.01
CA VAL A 111 -15.63 0.98 1.09
C VAL A 111 -16.99 0.31 1.04
N ASP A 112 -17.55 0.14 -0.17
CA ASP A 112 -18.84 -0.55 -0.39
C ASP A 112 -18.78 -2.06 -0.05
N ILE A 113 -17.57 -2.62 -0.02
CA ILE A 113 -17.34 -4.03 0.28
C ILE A 113 -17.07 -4.21 1.78
N TRP A 114 -16.10 -3.45 2.29
CA TRP A 114 -15.71 -3.39 3.69
C TRP A 114 -15.71 -1.94 4.16
N THR A 115 -16.67 -1.57 5.01
CA THR A 115 -16.80 -0.20 5.52
C THR A 115 -15.57 0.27 6.30
N SER A 116 -14.78 -0.65 6.87
CA SER A 116 -13.51 -0.32 7.53
C SER A 116 -12.48 0.31 6.58
N ALA A 117 -12.56 0.07 5.27
CA ALA A 117 -11.63 0.58 4.29
C ALA A 117 -11.63 2.12 4.21
N ASN A 118 -12.70 2.81 4.64
CA ASN A 118 -12.83 4.26 4.51
C ASN A 118 -11.64 5.03 5.11
N TRP A 119 -11.25 4.68 6.33
CA TRP A 119 -10.14 5.36 7.01
C TRP A 119 -8.78 5.03 6.38
N TYR A 120 -8.58 3.77 5.99
CA TYR A 120 -7.33 3.32 5.37
C TYR A 120 -7.12 3.88 3.97
N GLU A 121 -8.19 4.01 3.18
CA GLU A 121 -8.12 4.64 1.85
C GLU A 121 -7.78 6.13 1.97
N ARG A 122 -8.32 6.81 2.98
CA ARG A 122 -7.95 8.20 3.29
C ARG A 122 -6.49 8.33 3.74
N GLU A 123 -6.02 7.40 4.55
CA GLU A 123 -4.61 7.35 4.96
C GLU A 123 -3.68 7.12 3.75
N ALA A 124 -3.99 6.14 2.90
CA ALA A 124 -3.23 5.86 1.69
C ALA A 124 -3.24 7.04 0.71
N PHE A 125 -4.35 7.76 0.60
CA PHE A 125 -4.44 9.02 -0.15
C PHE A 125 -3.54 10.11 0.47
N ASP A 126 -3.58 10.30 1.78
CA ASP A 126 -2.81 11.36 2.43
C ASP A 126 -1.29 11.12 2.35
N LEU A 127 -0.87 9.87 2.59
CA LEU A 127 0.54 9.50 2.71
C LEU A 127 1.22 9.19 1.37
N TYR A 128 0.51 8.60 0.41
CA TYR A 128 1.04 8.17 -0.89
C TYR A 128 0.41 8.91 -2.09
N GLY A 129 -0.75 9.55 -1.90
CA GLY A 129 -1.46 10.22 -2.99
C GLY A 129 -2.23 9.29 -3.92
N ILE A 130 -2.53 8.06 -3.47
CA ILE A 130 -3.35 7.11 -4.21
C ILE A 130 -4.81 7.56 -4.14
N VAL A 131 -5.44 7.76 -5.30
CA VAL A 131 -6.83 8.19 -5.41
C VAL A 131 -7.74 6.96 -5.50
N PHE A 132 -8.72 6.89 -4.60
CA PHE A 132 -9.70 5.80 -4.57
C PHE A 132 -11.02 6.26 -5.22
N GLU A 133 -11.30 5.76 -6.43
CA GLU A 133 -12.52 6.07 -7.17
C GLU A 133 -13.73 5.42 -6.49
N GLY A 134 -14.79 6.21 -6.26
CA GLY A 134 -16.00 5.77 -5.57
C GLY A 134 -15.98 5.97 -4.05
N HIS A 135 -14.90 6.49 -3.47
CA HIS A 135 -14.84 6.78 -2.04
C HIS A 135 -15.77 7.97 -1.65
N PRO A 136 -16.55 7.88 -0.55
CA PRO A 136 -17.55 8.90 -0.20
C PRO A 136 -16.96 10.25 0.27
N ASP A 137 -15.83 10.25 0.98
CA ASP A 137 -15.18 11.47 1.51
C ASP A 137 -13.65 11.31 1.50
N LEU A 138 -13.03 11.44 0.33
CA LEU A 138 -11.58 11.30 0.21
C LEU A 138 -10.88 12.63 0.52
N ARG A 139 -10.34 12.72 1.73
CA ARG A 139 -9.58 13.89 2.21
C ARG A 139 -8.48 13.48 3.19
N ARG A 140 -7.51 14.38 3.36
CA ARG A 140 -6.39 14.25 4.30
C ARG A 140 -6.86 13.93 5.72
N ILE A 141 -6.03 13.24 6.50
CA ILE A 141 -6.40 12.76 7.83
C ILE A 141 -5.25 12.77 8.84
N LEU A 142 -4.01 12.56 8.40
CA LEU A 142 -2.83 12.56 9.24
C LEU A 142 -2.00 13.84 9.07
N THR A 143 -1.94 14.38 7.85
CA THR A 143 -1.16 15.59 7.58
C THR A 143 -1.91 16.85 7.99
N ASP A 144 -1.15 17.92 8.18
CA ASP A 144 -1.71 19.24 8.48
C ASP A 144 -2.59 19.75 7.32
N TYR A 145 -3.55 20.62 7.63
CA TYR A 145 -4.56 21.09 6.68
C TYR A 145 -3.97 21.77 5.43
N GLY A 146 -2.84 22.47 5.59
CA GLY A 146 -2.11 23.15 4.51
C GLY A 146 -0.95 22.35 3.94
N PHE A 147 -0.80 21.07 4.29
CA PHE A 147 0.36 20.28 3.88
C PHE A 147 0.37 20.02 2.38
N ILE A 148 1.50 20.33 1.74
CA ILE A 148 1.71 20.14 0.31
C ILE A 148 2.62 18.92 0.10
N GLY A 149 2.12 17.96 -0.65
CA GLY A 149 2.80 16.69 -0.92
C GLY A 149 2.26 15.50 -0.14
N HIS A 150 2.99 14.39 -0.23
CA HIS A 150 2.65 13.07 0.30
C HIS A 150 3.89 12.48 1.01
N PRO A 151 3.89 12.45 2.36
CA PRO A 151 5.11 12.19 3.14
C PRO A 151 5.83 10.86 2.89
N PHE A 152 5.10 9.80 2.52
CA PHE A 152 5.68 8.45 2.42
C PHE A 152 6.14 8.07 1.02
N ARG A 153 6.04 9.01 0.06
CA ARG A 153 6.68 8.83 -1.23
C ARG A 153 8.20 8.89 -1.11
N LYS A 154 8.92 8.10 -1.88
CA LYS A 154 10.39 7.97 -1.77
C LYS A 154 11.17 9.20 -2.25
N ASP A 155 10.53 10.06 -3.02
CA ASP A 155 11.03 11.36 -3.46
C ASP A 155 10.81 12.47 -2.41
N PHE A 156 10.01 12.24 -1.37
CA PHE A 156 9.75 13.23 -0.33
C PHE A 156 10.87 13.26 0.73
N PRO A 157 11.44 14.43 1.07
CA PRO A 157 12.51 14.53 2.06
C PRO A 157 11.99 14.25 3.48
N VAL A 158 12.80 13.59 4.30
CA VAL A 158 12.43 13.20 5.68
C VAL A 158 12.07 14.42 6.55
N SER A 159 12.78 15.53 6.39
CA SER A 159 12.51 16.77 7.13
C SER A 159 11.31 17.56 6.60
N GLY A 160 10.75 17.16 5.44
CA GLY A 160 9.77 17.95 4.71
C GLY A 160 10.36 19.25 4.13
N TYR A 161 9.46 20.11 3.65
CA TYR A 161 9.82 21.39 3.03
C TYR A 161 9.57 22.59 3.94
N VAL A 162 8.69 22.45 4.94
CA VAL A 162 8.25 23.55 5.82
C VAL A 162 8.41 23.17 7.29
N GLU A 163 8.81 24.14 8.10
CA GLU A 163 8.82 24.08 9.56
C GLU A 163 7.91 25.17 10.14
N MET A 164 7.37 24.93 11.33
CA MET A 164 6.51 25.87 12.03
C MET A 164 7.29 26.62 13.11
N ARG A 165 7.15 27.95 13.18
CA ARG A 165 7.62 28.75 14.32
C ARG A 165 6.54 29.72 14.80
N TYR A 166 6.59 30.09 16.07
CA TYR A 166 5.76 31.19 16.57
C TYR A 166 6.42 32.53 16.21
N ASP A 167 5.63 33.45 15.66
CA ASP A 167 6.06 34.83 15.39
C ASP A 167 5.48 35.77 16.46
N PRO A 168 6.31 36.38 17.33
CA PRO A 168 5.85 37.31 18.37
C PRO A 168 5.23 38.61 17.82
N GLU A 169 5.62 39.06 16.63
CA GLU A 169 5.13 40.31 16.03
C GLU A 169 3.72 40.10 15.47
N GLU A 170 3.53 39.01 14.72
CA GLU A 170 2.22 38.66 14.14
C GLU A 170 1.31 37.92 15.14
N LYS A 171 1.85 37.50 16.29
CA LYS A 171 1.15 36.73 17.34
C LYS A 171 0.48 35.45 16.82
N ARG A 172 1.11 34.78 15.85
CA ARG A 172 0.60 33.53 15.24
C ARG A 172 1.73 32.57 14.90
N VAL A 173 1.36 31.32 14.61
CA VAL A 173 2.28 30.32 14.05
C VAL A 173 2.42 30.57 12.56
N VAL A 174 3.67 30.65 12.08
CA VAL A 174 4.01 30.86 10.67
C VAL A 174 4.76 29.64 10.14
N TYR A 175 4.55 29.36 8.85
CA TYR A 175 5.26 28.33 8.10
C TYR A 175 6.46 28.98 7.40
N GLN A 176 7.64 28.42 7.59
CA GLN A 176 8.85 28.85 6.89
C GLN A 176 9.57 27.64 6.27
N PRO A 177 10.44 27.84 5.26
CA PRO A 177 11.27 26.76 4.75
C PRO A 177 12.13 26.13 5.85
N VAL A 178 12.32 24.81 5.78
CA VAL A 178 13.14 24.08 6.76
C VAL A 178 14.57 24.64 6.78
N THR A 179 15.08 24.90 7.98
CA THR A 179 16.44 25.41 8.21
C THR A 179 17.44 24.32 8.56
N ILE A 180 16.96 23.09 8.77
CA ILE A 180 17.76 21.93 9.17
C ILE A 180 18.62 21.44 8.01
N GLU A 181 19.94 21.47 8.17
CA GLU A 181 20.88 20.82 7.27
C GLU A 181 20.85 19.29 7.44
N PRO A 182 20.66 18.50 6.37
CA PRO A 182 20.70 17.05 6.45
C PRO A 182 22.08 16.57 6.91
N ARG A 183 22.15 15.97 8.10
CA ARG A 183 23.35 15.25 8.53
C ARG A 183 23.29 13.83 8.01
N GLU A 184 23.90 13.57 6.85
CA GLU A 184 24.09 12.21 6.35
C GLU A 184 25.21 11.52 7.13
N ILE A 185 24.87 10.81 8.21
CA ILE A 185 25.85 10.12 9.07
C ILE A 185 26.25 8.75 8.48
N THR A 186 25.52 8.25 7.49
CA THR A 186 25.67 6.86 7.02
C THR A 186 26.23 6.81 5.59
N PRO A 187 27.49 6.36 5.38
CA PRO A 187 27.88 5.93 4.04
C PRO A 187 26.97 4.76 3.64
N ARG A 188 26.38 4.81 2.43
CA ARG A 188 25.69 3.65 1.85
C ARG A 188 26.70 2.51 1.71
N VAL A 189 26.77 1.62 2.70
CA VAL A 189 27.55 0.39 2.60
C VAL A 189 26.73 -0.56 1.73
N ILE A 190 27.00 -0.54 0.43
CA ILE A 190 26.53 -1.57 -0.49
C ILE A 190 27.25 -2.85 -0.09
N ARG A 191 26.56 -3.77 0.57
CA ARG A 191 27.10 -5.12 0.80
C ARG A 191 26.92 -5.90 -0.48
N GLU A 192 28.03 -6.19 -1.16
CA GLU A 192 28.03 -7.14 -2.27
C GLU A 192 27.45 -8.49 -1.82
N ASP A 193 26.86 -9.26 -2.75
CA ASP A 193 26.30 -10.61 -2.52
C ASP A 193 27.29 -11.60 -1.85
N ARG A 194 28.57 -11.24 -1.75
CA ARG A 194 29.65 -12.04 -1.14
C ARG A 194 30.14 -11.52 0.21
N TYR A 195 29.49 -10.50 0.79
CA TYR A 195 29.90 -9.94 2.07
C TYR A 195 29.60 -10.93 3.21
N GLY A 196 30.61 -11.67 3.64
CA GLY A 196 30.53 -12.63 4.75
C GLY A 196 30.80 -14.09 4.42
N GLY A 197 31.13 -14.43 3.16
CA GLY A 197 31.76 -15.72 2.83
C GLY A 197 31.00 -17.01 3.18
N LEU A 198 29.70 -16.98 3.46
CA LEU A 198 28.91 -18.18 3.71
C LEU A 198 28.26 -18.66 2.41
N LYS A 199 28.95 -19.59 1.73
CA LYS A 199 28.34 -20.47 0.72
C LYS A 199 27.49 -21.51 1.44
N HIS A 200 26.20 -21.54 1.16
CA HIS A 200 25.39 -22.76 1.18
C HIS A 200 24.54 -22.80 -0.09
#